data_AF-K0ZZ70-F1
#
_entry.id   AF-K0ZZ70-F1
#
_cell.length_a   1.000
_cell.length_b   1.000
_cell.length_c   1.000
_cell.angle_alpha   90.00
_cell.angle_beta   90.00
_cell.angle_gamma   90.00
#
_symmetry.space_group_name_H-M   'P 1'
#
loop_
_entity.id
_entity.type
_entity.pdbx_description
1 polymer ?
#
loop_
_entity_poly.entity_id
_entity_poly.type
_entity_poly.pdbx_seq_one_letter_code
_entity_poly.pdbx_strand_id
1 'polypeptide(L)'
;EKMEFLTNHNDSLYIVLFPSNEGYLHVTKEVLEEINIVSDYVDHFYSLEFMYDRFTNQYPINQIPDEQEFLTSLRKIGSYLFSSDILHMSLSVEDQVALKILNNLYQYEMKKKFCIGSINPMLLKYLEE
;
A
#
# COMPACT_ATOMS: atom_id res chain seq x y z
N GLU A 1 2.10 15.42 7.64
CA GLU A 1 1.84 16.29 8.81
C GLU A 1 2.31 17.75 8.65
N LYS A 2 3.57 18.15 8.88
CA LYS A 2 3.93 19.59 8.85
C LYS A 2 3.76 20.25 7.47
N MET A 3 4.10 19.55 6.39
CA MET A 3 3.93 20.05 5.02
C MET A 3 2.46 20.14 4.62
N GLU A 4 1.68 19.11 4.97
CA GLU A 4 0.22 19.06 4.79
C GLU A 4 -0.49 20.19 5.54
N PHE A 5 -0.07 20.48 6.78
CA PHE A 5 -0.57 21.65 7.50
C PHE A 5 -0.31 22.96 6.72
N LEU A 6 0.89 23.15 6.18
CA LEU A 6 1.23 24.37 5.44
C LEU A 6 0.42 24.51 4.15
N THR A 7 0.21 23.42 3.41
CA THR A 7 -0.61 23.44 2.18
C THR A 7 -2.08 23.72 2.48
N ASN A 8 -2.60 23.23 3.61
CA ASN A 8 -3.98 23.51 4.03
C ASN A 8 -4.22 24.97 4.48
N HIS A 9 -3.16 25.75 4.70
CA HIS A 9 -3.24 27.15 5.14
C HIS A 9 -2.80 28.16 4.07
N ASN A 10 -2.41 27.69 2.87
CA ASN A 10 -1.99 28.56 1.79
C ASN A 10 -2.28 27.92 0.42
N ASP A 11 -3.34 28.39 -0.24
CA ASP A 11 -3.79 27.90 -1.55
C ASP A 11 -2.78 28.12 -2.68
N SER A 12 -1.76 28.97 -2.48
CA SER A 12 -0.68 29.21 -3.45
C SER A 12 0.54 28.31 -3.24
N LEU A 13 0.54 27.46 -2.19
CA LEU A 13 1.65 26.57 -1.87
C LEU A 13 1.38 25.16 -2.42
N TYR A 14 2.25 24.72 -3.33
CA TYR A 14 2.24 23.36 -3.86
C TYR A 14 3.55 22.66 -3.52
N ILE A 15 3.48 21.40 -3.10
CA ILE A 15 4.63 20.61 -2.69
C ILE A 15 4.60 19.28 -3.47
N VAL A 16 5.72 18.96 -4.12
CA VAL A 16 5.92 17.66 -4.79
C VAL A 16 7.01 16.90 -4.03
N LEU A 17 6.69 15.67 -3.63
CA LEU A 17 7.59 14.81 -2.86
C LEU A 17 7.93 13.55 -3.68
N PHE A 18 9.17 13.08 -3.55
CA PHE A 18 9.63 11.81 -4.11
C PHE A 18 10.02 10.89 -2.95
N PRO A 19 9.05 10.23 -2.30
CA PRO A 19 9.32 9.38 -1.15
C PRO A 19 10.09 8.13 -1.57
N SER A 20 10.99 7.66 -0.69
CA SER A 20 11.60 6.33 -0.83
C SER A 20 10.54 5.23 -0.63
N ASN A 21 10.84 4.02 -1.13
CA ASN A 21 9.88 2.91 -1.14
C ASN A 21 9.39 2.47 0.24
N GLU A 22 10.26 2.51 1.27
CA GLU A 22 9.93 2.04 2.61
C GLU A 22 9.90 3.18 3.62
N GLY A 23 8.80 3.31 4.37
CA GLY A 23 8.71 4.15 5.56
C GLY A 23 8.46 5.66 5.34
N TYR A 24 8.51 6.15 4.10
CA TYR A 24 8.36 7.59 3.80
C TYR A 24 7.07 7.96 3.07
N LEU A 25 6.34 6.99 2.53
CA LEU A 25 5.07 7.24 1.87
C LEU A 25 4.01 7.62 2.91
N HIS A 26 3.62 8.89 2.93
CA HIS A 26 2.54 9.39 3.78
C HIS A 26 1.21 9.21 3.04
N VAL A 27 0.38 8.29 3.52
CA VAL A 27 -0.96 8.04 2.98
C VAL A 27 -1.99 8.39 4.04
N THR A 28 -2.80 9.40 3.79
CA THR A 28 -3.99 9.75 4.60
C THR A 28 -5.17 9.90 3.67
N LYS A 29 -6.38 9.98 4.22
CA LYS A 29 -7.60 10.19 3.42
C LYS A 29 -7.52 11.48 2.61
N GLU A 30 -6.87 12.50 3.16
CA GLU A 30 -6.79 13.86 2.62
C GLU A 30 -5.79 14.01 1.47
N VAL A 31 -4.76 13.17 1.42
CA VAL A 31 -3.69 13.26 0.40
C VAL A 31 -3.62 12.06 -0.52
N LEU A 32 -4.54 11.09 -0.37
CA LEU A 32 -4.50 9.82 -1.08
C LEU A 32 -4.55 10.05 -2.60
N GLU A 33 -5.50 10.87 -3.07
CA GLU A 33 -5.77 11.08 -4.49
C GLU A 33 -4.63 11.82 -5.21
N GLU A 34 -3.79 12.51 -4.46
CA GLU A 34 -2.63 13.26 -4.93
C GLU A 34 -1.37 12.38 -5.09
N ILE A 35 -1.40 11.14 -4.59
CA ILE A 35 -0.27 10.22 -4.69
C ILE A 35 -0.26 9.57 -6.07
N ASN A 36 0.82 9.83 -6.79
CA ASN A 36 1.10 9.25 -8.10
C ASN A 36 2.04 8.05 -7.94
N ILE A 37 1.74 6.97 -8.65
CA ILE A 37 2.53 5.75 -8.70
C ILE A 37 3.19 5.68 -10.08
N VAL A 38 4.51 5.61 -10.10
CA VAL A 38 5.30 5.58 -11.34
C VAL A 38 6.21 4.35 -11.33
N SER A 39 5.72 3.25 -11.92
CA SER A 39 6.44 1.96 -12.04
C SER A 39 6.35 1.45 -13.48
N ASP A 40 6.13 0.15 -13.72
CA ASP A 40 5.92 -0.40 -15.08
C ASP A 40 4.61 0.12 -15.71
N TYR A 41 3.71 0.66 -14.87
CA TYR A 41 2.49 1.37 -15.22
C TYR A 41 2.40 2.66 -14.39
N VAL A 42 1.73 3.68 -14.93
CA VAL A 42 1.58 4.99 -14.29
C VAL A 42 0.10 5.23 -14.01
N ASP A 43 -0.22 5.44 -12.74
CA ASP A 43 -1.57 5.79 -12.28
C ASP A 43 -1.49 6.57 -10.96
N HIS A 44 -2.63 6.95 -10.41
CA HIS A 44 -2.73 7.55 -9.08
C HIS A 44 -3.71 6.77 -8.21
N PHE A 45 -3.68 6.99 -6.90
CA PHE A 45 -4.72 6.43 -6.04
C PHE A 45 -6.06 7.16 -6.23
N TYR A 46 -7.16 6.42 -6.05
CA TYR A 46 -8.52 6.98 -6.05
C TYR A 46 -8.97 7.32 -4.62
N SER A 47 -10.17 7.88 -4.48
CA SER A 47 -10.76 8.16 -3.17
C SER A 47 -10.79 6.92 -2.27
N LEU A 48 -10.58 7.14 -0.97
CA LEU A 48 -10.50 6.06 0.02
C LEU A 48 -11.76 5.19 0.00
N GLU A 49 -12.94 5.81 -0.02
CA GLU A 49 -14.23 5.12 -0.04
C GLU A 49 -14.35 4.17 -1.25
N PHE A 50 -13.98 4.66 -2.44
CA PHE A 50 -14.03 3.85 -3.66
C PHE A 50 -13.03 2.69 -3.62
N MET A 51 -11.79 2.97 -3.23
CA MET A 51 -10.75 1.93 -3.16
C MET A 51 -11.09 0.86 -2.13
N TYR A 52 -11.55 1.28 -0.94
CA TYR A 52 -11.87 0.38 0.16
C TYR A 52 -13.08 -0.50 -0.17
N ASP A 53 -14.17 0.05 -0.73
CA ASP A 53 -15.32 -0.75 -1.17
C ASP A 53 -14.88 -1.83 -2.18
N ARG A 54 -14.09 -1.47 -3.18
CA ARG A 54 -13.60 -2.43 -4.18
C ARG A 54 -12.64 -3.47 -3.61
N PHE A 55 -11.79 -3.06 -2.68
CA PHE A 55 -10.84 -3.92 -1.99
C PHE A 55 -11.56 -4.98 -1.15
N THR A 56 -12.51 -4.55 -0.30
CA THR A 56 -13.25 -5.45 0.60
C THR A 56 -14.08 -6.47 -0.18
N ASN A 57 -14.65 -6.08 -1.33
CA ASN A 57 -15.36 -6.96 -2.24
C ASN A 57 -14.51 -8.10 -2.83
N GLN A 58 -13.18 -7.97 -2.84
CA GLN A 58 -12.24 -8.99 -3.33
C GLN A 58 -11.42 -9.66 -2.22
N TYR A 59 -11.67 -9.30 -0.95
CA TYR A 59 -10.88 -9.82 0.16
C TYR A 59 -11.22 -11.31 0.41
N PRO A 60 -10.21 -12.18 0.63
CA PRO A 60 -10.42 -13.63 0.56
C PRO A 60 -11.13 -14.24 1.79
N ILE A 61 -11.28 -13.49 2.89
CA ILE A 61 -11.84 -13.96 4.15
C ILE A 61 -12.76 -12.91 4.78
N ASN A 62 -13.63 -13.33 5.70
CA ASN A 62 -14.59 -12.44 6.38
C ASN A 62 -13.96 -11.52 7.43
N GLN A 63 -12.70 -11.78 7.82
CA GLN A 63 -11.92 -10.90 8.70
C GLN A 63 -11.28 -9.81 7.83
N ILE A 64 -12.14 -8.90 7.38
CA ILE A 64 -11.76 -7.82 6.48
C ILE A 64 -11.04 -6.73 7.29
N PRO A 65 -9.88 -6.22 6.81
CA PRO A 65 -9.20 -5.11 7.46
C PRO A 65 -10.09 -3.88 7.49
N ASP A 66 -10.04 -3.10 8.57
CA ASP A 66 -10.73 -1.82 8.61
C ASP A 66 -10.07 -0.76 7.70
N GLU A 67 -10.68 0.42 7.55
CA GLU A 67 -10.13 1.49 6.70
C GLU A 67 -8.73 1.94 7.15
N GLN A 68 -8.44 1.92 8.45
CA GLN A 68 -7.16 2.36 9.00
C GLN A 68 -6.07 1.32 8.74
N GLU A 69 -6.39 0.04 8.88
CA GLU A 69 -5.53 -1.08 8.51
C GLU A 69 -5.28 -1.10 7.00
N PHE A 70 -6.31 -0.79 6.19
CA PHE A 70 -6.17 -0.63 4.75
C PHE A 70 -5.24 0.53 4.37
N LEU A 71 -5.42 1.73 4.95
CA LEU A 71 -4.51 2.86 4.77
C LEU A 71 -3.08 2.53 5.20
N THR A 72 -2.92 1.80 6.31
CA THR A 72 -1.60 1.36 6.79
C THR A 72 -0.96 0.38 5.81
N SER A 73 -1.74 -0.51 5.22
CA SER A 73 -1.28 -1.41 4.17
C SER A 73 -0.84 -0.62 2.94
N LEU A 74 -1.65 0.36 2.47
CA LEU A 74 -1.30 1.24 1.36
C LEU A 74 0.03 1.98 1.56
N ARG A 75 0.33 2.45 2.78
CA ARG A 75 1.63 3.08 3.10
C ARG A 75 2.81 2.16 2.85
N LYS A 76 2.65 0.86 3.11
CA LYS A 76 3.71 -0.14 2.95
C LYS A 76 3.81 -0.63 1.52
N ILE A 77 2.68 -0.82 0.85
CA ILE A 77 2.63 -1.51 -0.45
C ILE A 77 2.58 -0.56 -1.65
N GLY A 78 2.28 0.72 -1.45
CA GLY A 78 2.00 1.67 -2.53
C GLY A 78 3.17 1.86 -3.50
N SER A 79 4.40 1.89 -2.98
CA SER A 79 5.62 1.97 -3.79
C SER A 79 5.91 0.73 -4.64
N TYR A 80 5.15 -0.35 -4.44
CA TYR A 80 5.32 -1.63 -5.10
C TYR A 80 4.18 -1.98 -6.06
N LEU A 81 3.17 -1.12 -6.14
CA LEU A 81 2.15 -1.24 -7.17
C LEU A 81 2.77 -1.09 -8.55
N PHE A 82 2.26 -1.91 -9.47
CA PHE A 82 2.71 -1.98 -10.86
C PHE A 82 4.20 -2.28 -11.04
N SER A 83 4.86 -2.90 -10.06
CA SER A 83 6.26 -3.27 -10.16
C SER A 83 6.41 -4.76 -10.45
N SER A 84 7.21 -5.10 -11.45
CA SER A 84 7.67 -6.47 -11.69
C SER A 84 8.80 -6.91 -10.75
N ASP A 85 9.40 -5.98 -9.99
CA ASP A 85 10.53 -6.21 -9.09
C ASP A 85 10.18 -6.08 -7.62
N ILE A 86 9.69 -7.19 -7.07
CA ILE A 86 9.20 -7.35 -5.69
C ILE A 86 10.20 -8.15 -4.82
N LEU A 87 11.38 -8.48 -5.35
CA LEU A 87 12.27 -9.54 -4.83
C LEU A 87 12.86 -9.31 -3.42
N HIS A 88 12.79 -8.10 -2.88
CA HIS A 88 13.45 -7.74 -1.61
C HIS A 88 12.50 -7.32 -0.49
N MET A 89 11.19 -7.45 -0.69
CA MET A 89 10.24 -6.95 0.29
C MET A 89 9.96 -7.92 1.43
N SER A 90 9.99 -7.39 2.65
CA SER A 90 9.43 -8.05 3.83
C SER A 90 7.99 -7.55 4.06
N LEU A 91 7.07 -7.98 3.20
CA LEU A 91 5.63 -7.76 3.39
C LEU A 91 5.01 -8.89 4.22
N SER A 92 4.06 -8.54 5.09
CA SER A 92 3.21 -9.54 5.74
C SER A 92 2.33 -10.25 4.71
N VAL A 93 1.67 -11.34 5.11
CA VAL A 93 0.76 -12.05 4.20
C VAL A 93 -0.42 -11.16 3.81
N GLU A 94 -0.93 -10.36 4.75
CA GLU A 94 -2.00 -9.40 4.57
C GLU A 94 -1.60 -8.31 3.56
N ASP A 95 -0.39 -7.74 3.73
CA ASP A 95 0.15 -6.73 2.81
C ASP A 95 0.33 -7.31 1.38
N GLN A 96 0.78 -8.57 1.26
CA GLN A 96 0.90 -9.27 -0.04
C GLN A 96 -0.46 -9.50 -0.70
N VAL A 97 -1.46 -9.93 0.08
CA VAL A 97 -2.85 -10.09 -0.39
C VAL A 97 -3.38 -8.75 -0.87
N ALA A 98 -3.15 -7.67 -0.11
CA ALA A 98 -3.59 -6.35 -0.49
C ALA A 98 -2.95 -5.84 -1.77
N LEU A 99 -1.64 -6.03 -1.92
CA LEU A 99 -0.92 -5.68 -3.15
C LEU A 99 -1.47 -6.43 -4.37
N LYS A 100 -1.81 -7.71 -4.20
CA LYS A 100 -2.40 -8.53 -5.27
C LYS A 100 -3.78 -8.04 -5.68
N ILE A 101 -4.66 -7.76 -4.70
CA ILE A 101 -6.02 -7.26 -4.96
C ILE A 101 -5.96 -5.92 -5.68
N LEU A 102 -5.12 -5.00 -5.20
CA LEU A 102 -4.99 -3.67 -5.80
C LEU A 102 -4.46 -3.75 -7.23
N ASN A 103 -3.38 -4.50 -7.49
CA ASN A 103 -2.90 -4.67 -8.86
C ASN A 103 -3.99 -5.24 -9.79
N ASN A 104 -4.79 -6.21 -9.32
CA ASN A 104 -5.92 -6.72 -10.09
C ASN A 104 -7.00 -5.66 -10.35
N LEU A 105 -7.32 -4.81 -9.37
CA LEU A 105 -8.30 -3.72 -9.51
C LEU A 105 -7.87 -2.67 -10.54
N TYR A 106 -6.57 -2.38 -10.63
CA TYR A 106 -5.96 -1.55 -11.68
C TYR A 106 -5.70 -2.32 -12.99
N GLN A 107 -6.12 -3.58 -13.09
CA GLN A 107 -5.92 -4.43 -14.27
C GLN A 107 -4.44 -4.66 -14.62
N TYR A 108 -3.56 -4.53 -13.62
CA TYR A 108 -2.14 -4.82 -13.76
C TYR A 108 -1.87 -6.31 -13.49
N GLU A 109 -1.42 -7.03 -14.51
CA GLU A 109 -1.08 -8.45 -14.39
C GLU A 109 0.31 -8.62 -13.75
N MET A 110 0.32 -9.00 -12.46
CA MET A 110 1.57 -9.30 -11.76
C MET A 110 2.23 -10.56 -12.33
N LYS A 111 3.45 -10.40 -12.86
CA LYS A 111 4.23 -11.52 -13.43
C LYS A 111 4.85 -12.45 -12.39
N LYS A 112 5.09 -11.96 -11.16
CA LYS A 112 5.73 -12.74 -10.08
C LYS A 112 4.69 -13.35 -9.14
N LYS A 113 4.95 -14.59 -8.74
CA LYS A 113 4.20 -15.28 -7.67
C LYS A 113 4.77 -14.87 -6.31
N PHE A 114 3.89 -14.61 -5.36
CA PHE A 114 4.27 -14.43 -3.97
C PHE A 114 4.83 -15.73 -3.41
N CYS A 115 6.01 -15.65 -2.78
CA CYS A 115 6.65 -16.79 -2.12
C CYS A 115 6.33 -16.73 -0.62
N ILE A 116 5.53 -17.67 -0.14
CA ILE A 116 5.29 -17.84 1.29
C ILE A 116 6.39 -18.77 1.83
N GLY A 117 7.39 -18.18 2.50
CA GLY A 117 8.42 -18.96 3.17
C GLY A 117 7.84 -19.69 4.40
N SER A 118 8.30 -20.91 4.66
CA SER A 118 7.99 -21.60 5.91
C SER A 118 8.67 -20.88 7.07
N ILE A 119 7.91 -20.43 8.06
CA ILE A 119 8.46 -19.79 9.26
C ILE A 119 9.07 -20.88 10.16
N ASN A 120 10.31 -20.67 10.63
CA ASN A 120 10.95 -21.58 11.57
C ASN A 120 10.26 -21.50 12.95
N PRO A 121 9.70 -22.61 13.47
CA PRO A 121 9.00 -22.60 14.77
C PRO A 121 9.86 -22.15 15.95
N MET A 122 11.18 -22.36 15.91
CA MET A 122 12.09 -21.89 16.96
C MET A 122 12.20 -20.36 16.98
N LEU A 123 12.14 -19.71 15.81
CA LEU A 123 12.12 -18.25 15.72
C LEU A 123 10.80 -17.68 16.25
N LEU A 124 9.68 -18.36 16.00
CA LEU A 124 8.39 -17.97 16.58
C LEU A 124 8.43 -18.04 18.10
N LYS A 125 8.92 -19.16 18.66
CA LYS A 125 9.03 -19.33 20.11
C LYS A 125 9.90 -18.25 20.76
N TYR A 126 10.99 -17.84 20.11
CA TYR A 126 11.85 -16.77 20.63
C TYR A 126 11.15 -15.40 20.73
N LEU A 127 10.16 -15.11 19.88
CA LEU A 127 9.39 -13.87 19.96
C LEU A 127 8.32 -13.90 21.07
N GLU A 128 7.96 -15.09 21.56
CA GLU A 128 6.99 -15.28 22.64
C GLU A 128 7.62 -15.23 24.04
N GLU A 129 8.96 -15.34 24.13
CA GLU A 129 9.76 -15.24 25.37
C GLU A 129 10.11 -13.78 25.72
#